data_AF-A0A382SA04-F1
#
_entry.id   AF-A0A382SA04-F1
#
_cell.length_a   1.000
_cell.length_b   1.000
_cell.length_c   1.000
_cell.angle_alpha   90.00
_cell.angle_beta   90.00
_cell.angle_gamma   90.00
#
_symmetry.space_group_name_H-M   'P 1'
#
loop_
_entity.id
_entity.type
_entity.pdbx_description
1 polymer ?
#
loop_
_entity_poly.entity_id
_entity_poly.type
_entity_poly.pdbx_seq_one_letter_code
_entity_poly.pdbx_strand_id
1 'polypeptide(L)'
;KTFANSYSVGSTRVQFQQKDPRGWEEFRDQLAEHSAMGSALTMRGVQKQRPSLYDLEEEMRQLEVPTLIMTGDEDTPCLLPSLLMKRTIRSSALVVLPNSGHTINLEDPDAFNQAVDQFLNQVLSGRWPLREGWEKEGDPILGLTKDDA
;
A
#
# COMPACT_ATOMS: atom_id res chain seq x y z
N LYS A 1 -13.58 -22.87 -6.47
CA LYS A 1 -14.74 -21.99 -6.24
C LYS A 1 -14.88 -21.55 -4.78
N THR A 2 -14.92 -22.45 -3.78
CA THR A 2 -15.08 -22.07 -2.36
C THR A 2 -14.06 -21.02 -1.87
N PHE A 3 -12.78 -21.17 -2.21
CA PHE A 3 -11.74 -20.21 -1.81
C PHE A 3 -11.93 -18.82 -2.43
N ALA A 4 -12.24 -18.73 -3.73
CA ALA A 4 -12.42 -17.45 -4.42
C ALA A 4 -13.57 -16.65 -3.80
N ASN A 5 -14.69 -17.31 -3.50
CA ASN A 5 -15.85 -16.67 -2.86
C ASN A 5 -15.54 -16.13 -1.46
N SER A 6 -14.74 -16.86 -0.66
CA SER A 6 -14.34 -16.36 0.66
C SER A 6 -13.28 -15.26 0.59
N TYR A 7 -12.35 -15.36 -0.37
CA TYR A 7 -11.24 -14.43 -0.50
C TYR A 7 -11.72 -13.07 -1.05
N SER A 8 -12.63 -13.08 -2.03
CA SER A 8 -13.11 -11.86 -2.69
C SER A 8 -14.04 -11.01 -1.83
N VAL A 9 -14.56 -11.53 -0.71
CA VAL A 9 -15.45 -10.80 0.23
C VAL A 9 -14.80 -10.49 1.58
N GLY A 10 -13.48 -10.64 1.68
CA GLY A 10 -12.74 -10.28 2.90
C GLY A 10 -12.93 -8.80 3.27
N SER A 11 -12.64 -8.45 4.53
CA SER A 11 -12.83 -7.10 5.06
C SER A 11 -12.10 -5.99 4.29
N THR A 12 -11.04 -6.34 3.58
CA THR A 12 -10.26 -5.43 2.71
C THR A 12 -10.65 -5.49 1.23
N ARG A 13 -11.72 -6.22 0.88
CA ARG A 13 -12.19 -6.42 -0.51
C ARG A 13 -13.63 -6.03 -0.73
N VAL A 14 -14.41 -5.88 0.35
CA VAL A 14 -15.83 -5.52 0.27
C VAL A 14 -16.03 -4.14 -0.38
N GLN A 15 -15.05 -3.24 -0.25
CA GLN A 15 -15.03 -1.92 -0.87
C GLN A 15 -15.09 -2.05 -2.40
N PHE A 16 -14.35 -3.00 -2.99
CA PHE A 16 -14.41 -3.25 -4.43
C PHE A 16 -15.78 -3.74 -4.87
N GLN A 17 -16.36 -4.69 -4.12
CA GLN A 17 -17.70 -5.17 -4.41
C GLN A 17 -18.76 -4.05 -4.36
N GLN A 18 -18.61 -3.10 -3.43
CA GLN A 18 -19.54 -1.98 -3.29
C GLN A 18 -19.38 -0.95 -4.40
N LYS A 19 -18.14 -0.62 -4.79
CA LYS A 19 -17.84 0.40 -5.81
C LYS A 19 -18.11 -0.09 -7.23
N ASP A 20 -17.73 -1.34 -7.55
CA ASP A 20 -17.95 -1.95 -8.85
C ASP A 20 -18.32 -3.44 -8.71
N PRO A 21 -19.61 -3.77 -8.53
CA PRO A 21 -20.07 -5.14 -8.41
C PRO A 21 -19.72 -6.02 -9.62
N ARG A 22 -19.69 -5.43 -10.83
CA ARG A 22 -19.40 -6.15 -12.07
C ARG A 22 -17.91 -6.47 -12.16
N GLY A 23 -17.05 -5.48 -11.94
CA GLY A 23 -15.60 -5.67 -11.90
C GLY A 23 -15.17 -6.63 -10.79
N TRP A 24 -15.85 -6.57 -9.64
CA TRP A 24 -15.63 -7.53 -8.55
C TRP A 24 -15.99 -8.96 -8.94
N GLU A 25 -17.10 -9.17 -9.65
CA GLU A 25 -17.51 -10.50 -10.13
C GLU A 25 -16.49 -11.06 -11.13
N GLU A 26 -16.03 -10.24 -12.06
CA GLU A 26 -14.96 -10.60 -12.99
C GLU A 26 -13.67 -10.98 -12.25
N PHE A 27 -13.22 -10.17 -11.28
CA PHE A 27 -12.06 -10.47 -10.45
C PHE A 27 -12.21 -11.80 -9.69
N ARG A 28 -13.37 -12.05 -9.08
CA ARG A 28 -13.66 -13.30 -8.37
C ARG A 28 -13.59 -14.50 -9.32
N ASP A 29 -14.15 -14.37 -10.50
CA ASP A 29 -14.20 -15.45 -11.48
C ASP A 29 -12.81 -15.78 -12.02
N GLN A 30 -12.01 -14.77 -12.37
CA GLN A 30 -10.60 -14.95 -12.74
C GLN A 30 -9.80 -15.60 -11.61
N LEU A 31 -10.00 -15.18 -10.36
CA LEU A 31 -9.36 -15.82 -9.20
C LEU A 31 -9.76 -17.30 -9.08
N ALA A 32 -10.99 -17.66 -9.43
CA ALA A 32 -11.47 -19.03 -9.38
C ALA A 32 -10.88 -19.93 -10.48
N GLU A 33 -10.32 -19.34 -11.55
CA GLU A 33 -9.64 -20.05 -12.64
C GLU A 33 -8.20 -20.45 -12.30
N HIS A 34 -7.62 -19.88 -11.23
CA HIS A 34 -6.25 -20.20 -10.83
C HIS A 34 -6.08 -21.67 -10.40
N SER A 35 -4.96 -22.28 -10.83
CA SER A 35 -4.56 -23.62 -10.38
C SER A 35 -4.32 -23.63 -8.87
N ALA A 36 -5.03 -24.50 -8.14
CA ALA A 36 -4.85 -24.65 -6.70
C ALA A 36 -3.41 -25.06 -6.34
N MET A 37 -2.81 -25.97 -7.11
CA MET A 37 -1.42 -26.38 -6.92
C MET A 37 -0.46 -25.22 -7.21
N GLY A 38 -0.67 -24.49 -8.30
CA GLY A 38 0.15 -23.32 -8.66
C GLY A 38 0.12 -22.23 -7.59
N SER A 39 -1.07 -21.90 -7.11
CA SER A 39 -1.27 -20.94 -6.02
C SER A 39 -0.59 -21.41 -4.72
N ALA A 40 -0.74 -22.68 -4.34
CA ALA A 40 -0.12 -23.21 -3.13
C ALA A 40 1.41 -23.19 -3.21
N LEU A 41 1.98 -23.57 -4.35
CA LEU A 41 3.43 -23.52 -4.58
C LEU A 41 3.93 -22.07 -4.58
N THR A 42 3.19 -21.13 -5.15
CA THR A 42 3.53 -19.70 -5.11
C THR A 42 3.52 -19.16 -3.69
N MET A 43 2.49 -19.47 -2.89
CA MET A 43 2.40 -19.01 -1.51
C MET A 43 3.54 -19.58 -0.65
N ARG A 44 3.88 -20.87 -0.82
CA ARG A 44 4.92 -21.54 -0.03
C ARG A 44 6.35 -21.21 -0.48
N GLY A 45 6.57 -21.15 -1.78
CA GLY A 45 7.88 -21.02 -2.40
C GLY A 45 8.31 -19.58 -2.64
N VAL A 46 7.35 -18.64 -2.72
CA VAL A 46 7.64 -17.22 -2.94
C VAL A 46 7.18 -16.40 -1.75
N GLN A 47 5.86 -16.32 -1.49
CA GLN A 47 5.35 -15.35 -0.51
C GLN A 47 5.83 -15.61 0.91
N LYS A 48 5.83 -16.88 1.36
CA LYS A 48 6.31 -17.27 2.70
C LYS A 48 7.82 -17.02 2.90
N GLN A 49 8.61 -17.05 1.83
CA GLN A 49 10.06 -16.88 1.90
C GLN A 49 10.47 -15.40 2.00
N ARG A 50 9.54 -14.47 1.75
CA ARG A 50 9.84 -13.04 1.81
C ARG A 50 10.03 -12.60 3.26
N PRO A 51 11.08 -11.84 3.57
CA PRO A 51 11.24 -11.24 4.89
C PRO A 51 10.09 -10.28 5.18
N SER A 52 9.84 -10.04 6.46
CA SER A 52 8.88 -9.02 6.87
C SER A 52 9.39 -7.64 6.47
N LEU A 53 8.50 -6.70 6.15
CA LEU A 53 8.92 -5.31 5.90
C LEU A 53 9.60 -4.68 7.12
N TYR A 54 9.24 -5.13 8.32
CA TYR A 54 9.88 -4.72 9.58
C TYR A 54 11.33 -5.20 9.70
N ASP A 55 11.70 -6.28 9.01
CA ASP A 55 13.07 -6.79 9.00
C ASP A 55 13.97 -6.01 8.02
N LEU A 56 13.39 -5.15 7.17
CA LEU A 56 14.06 -4.46 6.08
C LEU A 56 14.24 -2.95 6.33
N GLU A 57 14.08 -2.49 7.58
CA GLU A 57 14.14 -1.07 7.89
C GLU A 57 15.47 -0.44 7.52
N GLU A 58 16.59 -1.10 7.79
CA GLU A 58 17.91 -0.54 7.51
C GLU A 58 18.13 -0.40 6.01
N GLU A 59 17.79 -1.42 5.23
CA GLU A 59 17.87 -1.38 3.77
C GLU A 59 16.97 -0.30 3.18
N MET A 60 15.76 -0.13 3.75
CA MET A 60 14.85 0.94 3.34
C MET A 60 15.40 2.35 3.63
N ARG A 61 16.19 2.55 4.70
CA ARG A 61 16.83 3.84 5.00
C ARG A 61 17.85 4.25 3.95
N GLN A 62 18.48 3.28 3.30
CA GLN A 62 19.48 3.51 2.25
C GLN A 62 18.85 3.82 0.88
N LEU A 63 17.52 3.72 0.74
CA LEU A 63 16.84 4.02 -0.51
C LEU A 63 16.75 5.53 -0.76
N GLU A 64 17.39 5.96 -1.85
CA GLU A 64 17.26 7.32 -2.40
C GLU A 64 16.43 7.37 -3.69
N VAL A 65 16.10 6.21 -4.27
CA VAL A 65 15.27 6.12 -5.48
C VAL A 65 13.86 6.69 -5.20
N PRO A 66 13.31 7.53 -6.09
CA PRO A 66 11.94 8.02 -5.95
C PRO A 66 10.95 6.88 -5.70
N THR A 67 10.17 6.99 -4.62
CA THR A 67 9.27 5.92 -4.18
C THR A 67 7.88 6.47 -3.93
N LEU A 68 6.85 5.86 -4.53
CA LEU A 68 5.46 6.15 -4.21
C LEU A 68 4.86 4.94 -3.48
N ILE A 69 4.32 5.18 -2.28
CA ILE A 69 3.58 4.20 -1.50
C ILE A 69 2.10 4.56 -1.60
N MET A 70 1.26 3.58 -1.93
CA MET A 70 -0.19 3.77 -2.06
C MET A 70 -0.91 2.66 -1.29
N THR A 71 -1.94 3.02 -0.54
CA THR A 71 -2.79 2.09 0.21
C THR A 71 -4.21 2.64 0.31
N GLY A 72 -5.18 1.79 0.60
CA GLY A 72 -6.51 2.22 1.03
C GLY A 72 -6.54 2.51 2.54
N ASP A 73 -7.44 3.37 2.98
CA ASP A 73 -7.71 3.65 4.41
C ASP A 73 -8.43 2.49 5.14
N GLU A 74 -9.06 1.58 4.40
CA GLU A 74 -9.71 0.38 4.94
C GLU A 74 -8.86 -0.90 4.74
N ASP A 75 -7.66 -0.77 4.13
CA ASP A 75 -6.65 -1.83 4.04
C ASP A 75 -5.84 -1.96 5.34
N THR A 76 -6.54 -2.32 6.41
CA THR A 76 -6.00 -2.43 7.78
C THR A 76 -4.68 -3.20 7.89
N PRO A 77 -4.44 -4.33 7.19
CA PRO A 77 -3.16 -5.03 7.21
C PRO A 77 -1.99 -4.23 6.60
N CYS A 78 -2.26 -3.29 5.70
CA CYS A 78 -1.23 -2.56 4.94
C CYS A 78 -1.02 -1.12 5.41
N LEU A 79 -1.90 -0.55 6.22
CA LEU A 79 -1.76 0.80 6.77
C LEU A 79 -0.47 1.00 7.58
N LEU A 80 -0.24 0.16 8.60
CA LEU A 80 0.95 0.27 9.45
C LEU A 80 2.26 0.01 8.67
N PRO A 81 2.35 -1.02 7.81
CA PRO A 81 3.51 -1.17 6.93
C PRO A 81 3.72 0.02 5.99
N SER A 82 2.65 0.62 5.44
CA SER A 82 2.76 1.79 4.56
C SER A 82 3.32 3.00 5.31
N LEU A 83 2.89 3.21 6.56
CA LEU A 83 3.44 4.24 7.44
C LEU A 83 4.89 3.97 7.82
N LEU A 84 5.24 2.71 8.10
CA LEU A 84 6.63 2.30 8.33
C LEU A 84 7.50 2.67 7.13
N MET A 85 7.15 2.20 5.94
CA MET A 85 7.88 2.52 4.71
C MET A 85 7.98 4.03 4.47
N LYS A 86 6.89 4.77 4.69
CA LYS A 86 6.85 6.25 4.57
C LYS A 86 7.78 6.94 5.56
N ARG A 87 7.93 6.41 6.78
CA ARG A 87 8.85 6.93 7.80
C ARG A 87 10.29 6.61 7.42
N THR A 88 10.55 5.40 6.95
CA THR A 88 11.91 4.89 6.76
C THR A 88 12.56 5.34 5.45
N ILE A 89 11.81 5.35 4.34
CA ILE A 89 12.34 5.70 3.01
C ILE A 89 12.30 7.23 2.82
N ARG A 90 13.46 7.89 2.71
CA ARG A 90 13.56 9.36 2.66
C ARG A 90 13.00 9.97 1.38
N SER A 91 13.11 9.24 0.28
CA SER A 91 12.60 9.60 -1.06
C SER A 91 11.16 9.14 -1.30
N SER A 92 10.39 8.81 -0.26
CA SER A 92 9.01 8.29 -0.43
C SER A 92 7.92 9.36 -0.39
N ALA A 93 6.79 9.10 -1.04
CA ALA A 93 5.50 9.71 -0.70
C ALA A 93 4.50 8.62 -0.28
N LEU A 94 3.47 9.01 0.46
CA LEU A 94 2.36 8.13 0.84
C LEU A 94 1.05 8.76 0.37
N VAL A 95 0.27 8.01 -0.38
CA VAL A 95 -1.11 8.33 -0.74
C VAL A 95 -2.02 7.28 -0.12
N VAL A 96 -3.03 7.75 0.61
CA VAL A 96 -4.06 6.89 1.20
C VAL A 96 -5.38 7.20 0.50
N LEU A 97 -5.94 6.21 -0.20
CA LEU A 97 -7.20 6.36 -0.94
C LEU A 97 -8.36 6.19 0.05
N PRO A 98 -9.29 7.16 0.12
CA PRO A 98 -10.40 7.11 1.06
C PRO A 98 -11.41 6.02 0.68
N ASN A 99 -12.06 5.45 1.69
CA ASN A 99 -13.06 4.38 1.57
C ASN A 99 -12.60 3.26 0.63
N SER A 100 -11.32 2.87 0.70
CA SER A 100 -10.72 1.89 -0.22
C SER A 100 -10.00 0.80 0.57
N GLY A 101 -10.15 -0.44 0.09
CA GLY A 101 -9.51 -1.62 0.62
C GLY A 101 -8.17 -1.89 -0.07
N HIS A 102 -7.88 -3.17 -0.29
CA HIS A 102 -6.57 -3.64 -0.73
C HIS A 102 -6.42 -3.65 -2.26
N THR A 103 -7.49 -3.42 -3.02
CA THR A 103 -7.51 -3.49 -4.50
C THR A 103 -7.64 -2.09 -5.09
N ILE A 104 -6.95 -1.12 -4.49
CA ILE A 104 -7.14 0.32 -4.75
C ILE A 104 -7.11 0.72 -6.23
N ASN A 105 -6.33 0.04 -7.06
CA ASN A 105 -6.23 0.30 -8.49
C ASN A 105 -7.48 -0.15 -9.29
N LEU A 106 -8.25 -1.10 -8.76
CA LEU A 106 -9.52 -1.55 -9.32
C LEU A 106 -10.71 -0.82 -8.67
N GLU A 107 -10.56 -0.44 -7.40
CA GLU A 107 -11.60 0.21 -6.61
C GLU A 107 -11.78 1.68 -6.95
N ASP A 108 -10.69 2.40 -7.19
CA ASP A 108 -10.69 3.81 -7.58
C ASP A 108 -9.60 4.05 -8.65
N PRO A 109 -9.83 3.58 -9.89
CA PRO A 109 -8.84 3.62 -10.95
C PRO A 109 -8.43 5.05 -11.30
N ASP A 110 -9.35 6.01 -11.23
CA ASP A 110 -9.07 7.41 -11.56
C ASP A 110 -8.13 8.04 -10.53
N ALA A 111 -8.42 7.91 -9.22
CA ALA A 111 -7.54 8.43 -8.19
C ALA A 111 -6.19 7.70 -8.16
N PHE A 112 -6.19 6.38 -8.40
CA PHE A 112 -4.96 5.60 -8.48
C PHE A 112 -4.07 6.07 -9.64
N ASN A 113 -4.63 6.13 -10.85
CA ASN A 113 -3.89 6.53 -12.04
C ASN A 113 -3.41 7.99 -11.95
N GLN A 114 -4.23 8.90 -11.43
CA GLN A 114 -3.85 10.30 -11.24
C GLN A 114 -2.63 10.43 -10.31
N ALA A 115 -2.59 9.69 -9.19
CA ALA A 115 -1.47 9.72 -8.27
C ALA A 115 -0.19 9.14 -8.90
N VAL A 116 -0.30 8.05 -9.66
CA VAL A 116 0.82 7.45 -10.42
C VAL A 116 1.34 8.44 -11.47
N ASP A 117 0.47 9.07 -12.25
CA ASP A 117 0.84 10.03 -13.28
C ASP A 117 1.56 11.24 -12.67
N GLN A 118 1.06 11.78 -11.56
CA GLN A 118 1.72 12.88 -10.86
C GLN A 118 3.12 12.49 -10.38
N PHE A 119 3.26 11.30 -9.79
CA PHE A 119 4.55 10.77 -9.36
C PHE A 119 5.53 10.65 -10.53
N LEU A 120 5.13 9.98 -11.61
CA LEU A 120 5.97 9.79 -12.79
C LEU A 120 6.39 11.12 -13.40
N ASN A 121 5.47 12.08 -13.52
CA ASN A 121 5.79 13.41 -14.04
C ASN A 121 6.82 14.16 -13.17
N GLN A 122 6.74 14.06 -11.85
CA GLN A 122 7.74 14.66 -10.95
C GLN A 122 9.10 13.96 -11.05
N VAL A 123 9.12 12.64 -11.16
CA VAL A 123 10.35 11.85 -11.31
C VAL A 123 11.04 12.14 -12.65
N LEU A 124 10.29 12.05 -13.76
CA LEU A 124 10.81 12.26 -15.11
C LEU A 124 11.32 13.69 -15.33
N SER A 125 10.79 14.65 -14.59
CA SER A 125 11.24 16.05 -14.63
C SER A 125 12.35 16.39 -13.63
N GLY A 126 12.85 15.39 -12.86
CA GLY A 126 13.91 15.60 -11.88
C GLY A 126 13.49 16.45 -10.67
N ARG A 127 12.19 16.57 -10.41
CA ARG A 127 11.62 17.40 -9.33
C ARG A 127 11.21 16.61 -8.08
N TRP A 128 11.42 15.30 -8.08
CA TRP A 128 11.09 14.47 -6.94
C TRP A 128 12.00 14.79 -5.73
N PRO A 129 11.45 15.16 -4.57
CA PRO A 129 12.27 15.62 -3.45
C PRO A 129 12.88 14.46 -2.65
N LEU A 130 14.05 14.70 -2.07
CA LEU A 130 14.59 13.89 -0.98
C LEU A 130 14.28 14.60 0.34
N ARG A 131 13.65 13.91 1.31
CA ARG A 131 13.38 14.53 2.62
C ARG A 131 14.65 14.64 3.45
N GLU A 132 14.88 15.84 3.97
CA GLU A 132 15.97 16.17 4.89
C GLU A 132 15.40 16.70 6.24
N GLY A 133 16.18 16.57 7.33
CA GLY A 133 15.83 17.15 8.63
C GLY A 133 14.72 16.46 9.44
N TRP A 134 14.23 15.30 9.00
CA TRP A 134 13.09 14.57 9.60
C TRP A 134 13.46 13.63 10.77
N GLU A 135 14.75 13.45 11.05
CA GLU A 135 15.24 12.55 12.11
C GLU A 135 14.88 13.03 13.52
N LYS A 136 14.47 14.29 13.66
CA LYS A 136 13.85 14.79 14.89
C LYS A 136 12.37 14.41 14.86
N GLU A 137 11.99 13.46 15.72
CA GLU A 137 10.60 13.12 15.98
C GLU A 137 9.83 14.42 16.25
N GLY A 138 8.73 14.64 15.53
CA GLY A 138 8.11 15.95 15.37
C GLY A 138 7.86 16.62 16.72
N ASP A 139 8.55 17.74 16.95
CA ASP A 139 8.27 18.59 18.10
C ASP A 139 6.76 18.91 18.09
N PRO A 140 6.11 18.91 19.26
CA PRO A 140 4.72 19.31 19.37
C PRO A 140 4.52 20.65 18.65
N ILE A 141 3.41 20.82 17.92
CA ILE A 141 3.13 22.07 17.17
C ILE A 141 3.23 23.30 18.08
N LEU A 142 2.90 23.14 19.36
CA LEU A 142 2.93 24.19 20.37
C LEU A 142 4.22 24.21 21.21
N GLY A 143 5.17 23.30 20.93
CA GLY A 143 6.37 23.08 21.75
C GLY A 143 6.08 22.51 23.14
N LEU A 144 4.83 22.16 23.43
CA LEU A 144 4.39 21.62 24.72
C LEU A 144 4.62 20.12 24.78
N THR A 145 5.43 19.71 25.74
CA THR A 145 5.70 18.32 26.07
C THR A 145 4.57 17.76 26.95
N LYS A 146 4.56 16.45 27.17
CA LYS A 146 3.63 15.81 28.11
C LYS A 146 3.77 16.33 29.54
N ASP A 147 4.89 16.95 29.87
CA ASP A 147 5.18 17.50 31.20
C ASP A 147 4.61 18.92 31.39
N ASP A 148 4.11 19.55 30.32
CA ASP A 148 3.48 20.89 30.35
C ASP A 148 1.95 20.84 30.56
N ALA A 149 1.39 19.65 30.79
CA ALA A 149 -0.04 19.39 31.00
C ALA A 149 -0.38 19.13 32.47
#